data_AF-A0A7C5HWX4-F1
#
_entry.id   AF-A0A7C5HWX4-F1
#
_cell.length_a   1.000
_cell.length_b   1.000
_cell.length_c   1.000
_cell.angle_alpha   90.00
_cell.angle_beta   90.00
_cell.angle_gamma   90.00
#
_symmetry.space_group_name_H-M   'P 1'
#
loop_
_entity.id
_entity.type
_entity.pdbx_description
1 polymer ?
#
loop_
_entity_poly.entity_id
_entity_poly.type
_entity_poly.pdbx_seq_one_letter_code
_entity_poly.pdbx_strand_id
1 'polypeptide(L)'
;MAHYRHDPSCRSRRSSRRNAHLKALKVANPHRSVKQRAHFPRPDTWTGALDRSPCGTGTCAKMATLHAKGKLPLNKDFRHEGILGTIFTGRLVKETQVGPYPAVVPTVTGRAWITHFSTYVLDPDDPFPRGFTVGDIWGHTD
;
A
#
# COMPACT_ATOMS: atom_id res chain seq x y z
N MET A 1 9.68 -18.40 20.70
CA MET A 1 8.49 -17.99 21.47
C MET A 1 8.79 -16.65 22.12
N ALA A 2 8.14 -15.57 21.68
CA ALA A 2 8.29 -14.26 22.31
C ALA A 2 7.20 -14.11 23.37
N HIS A 3 7.59 -14.12 24.64
CA HIS A 3 6.70 -13.88 25.77
C HIS A 3 6.30 -12.40 25.82
N TYR A 4 5.00 -12.12 25.74
CA TYR A 4 4.43 -10.79 25.95
C TYR A 4 4.20 -10.61 27.45
N ARG A 5 4.97 -9.75 28.12
CA ARG A 5 4.66 -9.30 29.49
C ARG A 5 3.75 -8.08 29.41
N HIS A 6 2.58 -8.18 30.02
CA HIS A 6 1.62 -7.08 30.15
C HIS A 6 2.10 -6.12 31.24
N ASP A 7 2.37 -4.86 30.89
CA ASP A 7 2.59 -3.77 31.86
C ASP A 7 1.22 -3.17 32.23
N PRO A 8 0.80 -3.24 33.51
CA PRO A 8 -0.50 -2.76 33.97
C PRO A 8 -0.60 -1.24 34.17
N SER A 9 0.47 -0.46 33.99
CA SER A 9 0.46 1.00 34.14
C SER A 9 -0.25 1.75 33.00
N CYS A 10 -0.51 1.08 31.86
CA CYS A 10 -1.09 1.68 30.66
C CYS A 10 -2.63 1.74 30.69
N ARG A 11 -3.23 2.22 31.80
CA ARG A 11 -4.70 2.39 31.91
C ARG A 11 -5.20 3.83 31.77
N SER A 12 -4.35 4.81 31.49
CA SER A 12 -4.81 6.21 31.39
C SER A 12 -4.02 7.06 30.40
N ARG A 13 -4.19 6.83 29.09
CA ARG A 13 -3.98 7.90 28.08
C ARG A 13 -4.68 7.57 26.77
N ARG A 14 -5.51 8.53 26.34
CA ARG A 14 -6.31 8.60 25.10
C ARG A 14 -5.56 8.10 23.86
N SER A 15 -6.28 7.37 22.99
CA SER A 15 -6.06 7.27 21.54
C SER A 15 -4.59 7.37 21.09
N SER A 16 -3.86 6.26 21.22
CA SER A 16 -2.55 6.11 20.59
C SER A 16 -2.73 6.12 19.07
N ARG A 17 -2.54 7.30 18.46
CA ARG A 17 -2.36 7.51 17.01
C ARG A 17 -1.14 6.72 16.55
N ARG A 18 -1.32 5.44 16.23
CA ARG A 18 -0.26 4.62 15.64
C ARG A 18 -0.20 4.90 14.14
N ASN A 19 0.59 5.90 13.77
CA ASN A 19 0.97 6.13 12.37
C ASN A 19 1.90 5.02 11.92
N ALA A 20 1.49 4.22 10.94
CA ALA A 20 2.40 3.33 10.24
C ALA A 20 3.24 4.17 9.27
N HIS A 21 4.49 4.49 9.64
CA HIS A 21 5.45 5.13 8.75
C HIS A 21 6.21 4.05 7.97
N LEU A 22 5.79 3.80 6.74
CA LEU A 22 6.59 3.00 5.81
C LEU A 22 7.61 3.90 5.09
N LYS A 23 8.89 3.52 5.21
CA LYS A 23 9.98 4.05 4.38
C LYS A 23 10.27 3.04 3.27
N ALA A 24 10.14 3.46 2.03
CA ALA A 24 10.50 2.66 0.87
C ALA A 24 11.48 3.46 0.01
N LEU A 25 12.27 2.78 -0.81
CA LEU A 25 13.19 3.39 -1.76
C LEU A 25 12.58 3.25 -3.16
N LYS A 26 12.50 4.34 -3.93
CA LYS A 26 11.92 4.30 -5.28
C LYS A 26 12.80 5.00 -6.30
N VAL A 27 13.14 4.26 -7.35
CA VAL A 27 13.85 4.77 -8.54
C VAL A 27 12.87 5.52 -9.42
N ALA A 28 13.21 6.75 -9.80
CA ALA A 28 12.48 7.47 -10.82
C ALA A 28 13.05 7.12 -12.20
N ASN A 29 12.37 6.26 -12.96
CA ASN A 29 12.72 6.02 -14.36
C ASN A 29 11.70 6.75 -15.28
N PRO A 30 12.11 7.82 -16.00
CA PRO A 30 11.20 8.58 -16.85
C PRO A 30 10.78 7.85 -18.13
N HIS A 31 11.41 6.72 -18.50
CA HIS A 31 11.27 6.10 -19.83
C HIS A 31 10.38 4.84 -19.91
N ARG A 32 9.68 4.44 -18.84
CA ARG A 32 8.81 3.26 -18.89
C ARG A 32 7.41 3.55 -18.33
N SER A 33 6.47 3.93 -19.20
CA SER A 33 5.06 3.95 -18.83
C SER A 33 4.51 2.52 -18.90
N VAL A 34 4.28 1.89 -17.75
CA VAL A 34 3.40 0.71 -17.72
C VAL A 34 1.97 1.22 -17.85
N LYS A 35 1.39 1.15 -19.05
CA LYS A 35 -0.02 1.47 -19.28
C LYS A 35 -0.85 0.23 -19.04
N GLN A 36 -1.19 -0.06 -17.79
CA GLN A 36 -2.42 -0.79 -17.51
C GLN A 36 -3.54 0.26 -17.51
N ARG A 37 -4.35 0.29 -18.57
CA ARG A 37 -5.56 1.11 -18.62
C ARG A 37 -6.74 0.25 -18.23
N ALA A 38 -7.17 0.35 -16.97
CA ALA A 38 -8.52 -0.06 -16.61
C ALA A 38 -9.50 0.85 -17.37
N HIS A 39 -10.40 0.27 -18.16
CA HIS A 39 -11.45 1.03 -18.85
C HIS A 39 -12.60 1.22 -17.86
N PHE A 40 -12.62 2.37 -17.18
CA PHE A 40 -13.62 2.66 -16.14
C PHE A 40 -15.09 2.50 -16.54
N PRO A 41 -15.50 2.83 -17.78
CA PRO A 41 -16.88 2.62 -18.23
C PRO A 41 -17.27 1.15 -18.49
N ARG A 42 -16.34 0.20 -18.50
CA ARG A 42 -16.57 -1.24 -18.78
C ARG A 42 -15.90 -2.09 -17.70
N PRO A 43 -16.49 -2.22 -16.51
CA PRO A 43 -15.91 -2.99 -15.41
C PRO A 43 -15.81 -4.49 -15.72
N ASP A 44 -16.61 -4.99 -16.66
CA ASP A 44 -16.54 -6.34 -17.23
C ASP A 44 -15.18 -6.67 -17.87
N THR A 45 -14.43 -5.66 -18.30
CA THR A 45 -13.09 -5.84 -18.89
C THR A 45 -11.98 -5.96 -17.83
N TRP A 46 -12.30 -5.84 -16.54
CA TRP A 46 -11.30 -5.84 -15.49
C TRP A 46 -10.99 -7.26 -15.05
N THR A 47 -9.74 -7.68 -15.21
CA THR A 47 -9.27 -9.03 -14.87
C THR A 47 -8.67 -9.14 -13.47
N GLY A 48 -8.85 -8.13 -12.61
CA GLY A 48 -8.23 -8.11 -11.29
C GLY A 48 -8.88 -7.18 -10.29
N ALA A 49 -8.39 -7.25 -9.06
CA ALA A 49 -8.87 -6.42 -7.96
C ALA A 49 -8.20 -5.05 -7.93
N LEU A 50 -8.99 -3.99 -7.72
CA LEU A 50 -8.47 -2.67 -7.41
C LEU A 50 -8.12 -2.54 -5.93
N ASP A 51 -7.03 -1.84 -5.65
CA ASP A 51 -6.68 -1.43 -4.29
C ASP A 51 -7.73 -0.41 -3.79
N ARG A 52 -8.29 -0.69 -2.61
CA ARG A 52 -9.27 0.20 -1.95
C ARG A 52 -8.59 1.36 -1.23
N SER A 53 -7.31 1.21 -0.93
CA SER A 53 -6.44 2.29 -0.47
C SER A 53 -5.84 3.04 -1.68
N PRO A 54 -5.24 4.22 -1.48
CA PRO A 54 -4.53 4.96 -2.54
C PRO A 54 -3.24 4.27 -3.02
N CYS A 55 -2.97 3.04 -2.57
CA CYS A 55 -1.78 2.25 -2.80
C CYS A 55 -0.49 2.93 -2.28
N GLY A 56 0.08 2.43 -1.18
CA GLY A 56 1.29 3.02 -0.59
C GLY A 56 2.48 3.02 -1.56
N THR A 57 2.72 1.90 -2.23
CA THR A 57 3.83 1.77 -3.20
C THR A 57 3.58 2.57 -4.49
N GLY A 58 2.33 2.68 -4.94
CA GLY A 58 1.91 3.53 -6.05
C GLY A 58 2.10 5.02 -5.73
N THR A 59 1.73 5.43 -4.51
CA THR A 59 1.97 6.79 -3.98
C THR A 59 3.45 7.14 -4.00
N CYS A 60 4.31 6.24 -3.52
CA CYS A 60 5.77 6.42 -3.58
C CYS A 60 6.29 6.58 -5.01
N ALA A 61 5.80 5.76 -5.96
CA ALA A 61 6.19 5.84 -7.37
C ALA A 61 5.76 7.16 -8.01
N LYS A 62 4.54 7.62 -7.69
CA LYS A 62 4.00 8.88 -8.17
C LYS A 62 4.81 10.06 -7.66
N MET A 63 5.13 10.10 -6.37
CA MET A 63 5.97 11.15 -5.79
C MET A 63 7.37 11.19 -6.42
N ALA A 64 8.03 10.03 -6.58
CA ALA A 64 9.32 9.94 -7.25
C ALA A 64 9.28 10.50 -8.68
N THR A 65 8.22 10.17 -9.43
CA THR A 65 8.01 10.69 -10.79
C THR A 65 7.77 12.19 -10.80
N LEU A 66 6.99 12.72 -9.85
CA LEU A 66 6.75 14.17 -9.72
C LEU A 66 8.02 14.93 -9.34
N HIS A 67 8.82 14.36 -8.45
CA HIS A 67 10.11 14.90 -8.02
C HIS A 67 11.11 14.96 -9.18
N ALA A 68 11.26 13.87 -9.94
CA ALA A 68 12.10 13.85 -11.13
C ALA A 68 11.65 14.85 -12.21
N LYS A 69 10.38 15.26 -12.21
CA LYS A 69 9.83 16.31 -13.08
C LYS A 69 9.92 17.72 -12.48
N GLY A 70 10.56 17.89 -11.32
CA GLY A 70 10.65 19.17 -10.61
C GLY A 70 9.32 19.67 -10.02
N LYS A 71 8.27 18.84 -9.98
CA LYS A 71 6.91 19.24 -9.56
C LYS A 71 6.62 19.01 -8.08
N LEU A 72 7.42 18.19 -7.41
CA LEU A 72 7.29 17.91 -5.99
C LEU A 72 8.67 17.99 -5.33
N PRO A 73 8.99 19.06 -4.59
CA PRO A 73 10.24 19.15 -3.84
C PRO A 73 10.24 18.24 -2.61
N LEU A 74 11.41 18.07 -2.00
CA LEU A 74 11.56 17.44 -0.70
C LEU A 74 10.76 18.18 0.38
N ASN A 75 10.39 17.45 1.43
CA ASN A 75 9.69 17.92 2.62
C ASN A 75 8.30 18.56 2.38
N LYS A 76 7.75 18.44 1.16
CA LYS A 76 6.40 18.87 0.84
C LYS A 76 5.41 17.71 0.94
N ASP A 77 4.25 17.97 1.55
CA ASP A 77 3.17 17.00 1.62
C ASP A 77 2.50 16.79 0.26
N PHE A 78 2.28 15.53 -0.05
CA PHE A 78 1.56 15.04 -1.21
C PHE A 78 0.33 14.25 -0.74
N ARG A 79 -0.86 14.74 -1.06
CA ARG A 79 -2.12 14.03 -0.80
C ARG A 79 -2.46 13.17 -2.00
N HIS A 80 -2.60 11.86 -1.77
CA HIS A 80 -3.00 10.92 -2.81
C HIS A 80 -4.35 10.31 -2.44
N GLU A 81 -5.34 10.53 -3.29
CA GLU A 81 -6.70 10.04 -3.13
C GLU A 81 -6.89 8.77 -3.95
N GLY A 82 -7.44 7.73 -3.31
CA GLY A 82 -7.82 6.47 -3.95
C GLY A 82 -9.22 6.53 -4.54
N ILE A 83 -9.63 5.49 -5.27
CA ILE A 83 -10.93 5.45 -5.96
C ILE A 83 -12.14 5.58 -5.04
N LEU A 84 -12.00 5.19 -3.76
CA LEU A 84 -13.05 5.28 -2.74
C LEU A 84 -12.98 6.58 -1.92
N GLY A 85 -12.20 7.57 -2.32
CA GLY A 85 -12.00 8.83 -1.59
C GLY A 85 -11.13 8.70 -0.32
N THR A 86 -10.52 7.55 -0.09
CA THR A 86 -9.53 7.38 0.99
C THR A 86 -8.26 8.15 0.65
N ILE A 87 -7.55 8.67 1.67
CA ILE A 87 -6.38 9.54 1.47
C ILE A 87 -5.17 9.02 2.22
N PHE A 88 -4.04 8.95 1.51
CA PHE A 88 -2.71 8.83 2.07
C PHE A 88 -1.98 10.18 1.94
N THR A 89 -1.20 10.51 2.96
CA THR A 89 -0.29 11.66 2.94
C THR A 89 1.13 11.15 2.81
N GLY A 90 1.74 11.43 1.66
CA GLY A 90 3.14 11.14 1.37
C GLY A 90 4.03 12.37 1.54
N ARG A 91 5.30 12.14 1.82
CA ARG A 91 6.34 13.18 1.83
C ARG A 91 7.68 12.58 1.41
N LEU A 92 8.44 13.26 0.56
CA LEU A 92 9.81 12.87 0.22
C LEU A 92 10.77 13.49 1.23
N VAL A 93 11.56 12.69 1.93
CA VAL A 93 12.42 13.19 3.01
C VAL A 93 13.87 13.39 2.60
N LYS A 94 14.35 12.67 1.59
CA LYS A 94 15.69 12.87 1.00
C LYS A 94 15.82 12.24 -0.38
N GLU A 95 16.79 12.73 -1.13
CA GLU A 95 17.32 12.06 -2.32
C GLU A 95 18.36 10.99 -1.93
N THR A 96 18.57 10.03 -2.82
CA THR A 96 19.56 8.96 -2.70
C THR A 96 19.75 8.28 -4.06
N GLN A 97 20.41 7.12 -4.11
CA GLN A 97 20.64 6.36 -5.34
C GLN A 97 20.35 4.86 -5.13
N VAL A 98 19.94 4.18 -6.20
CA VAL A 98 19.86 2.71 -6.27
C VAL A 98 20.68 2.26 -7.46
N GLY A 99 21.86 1.70 -7.19
CA GLY A 99 22.85 1.47 -8.25
C GLY A 99 23.13 2.79 -8.99
N PRO A 100 23.04 2.83 -10.33
CA PRO A 100 23.30 4.04 -11.11
C PRO A 100 22.11 5.01 -11.17
N TYR A 101 20.96 4.68 -10.56
CA TYR A 101 19.73 5.45 -10.76
C TYR A 101 19.44 6.40 -9.60
N PRO A 102 19.05 7.67 -9.89
CA PRO A 102 18.59 8.59 -8.86
C PRO A 102 17.28 8.09 -8.25
N ALA A 103 17.17 8.26 -6.94
CA ALA A 103 16.05 7.77 -6.15
C ALA A 103 15.70 8.76 -5.03
N VAL A 104 14.51 8.56 -4.47
CA VAL A 104 14.03 9.33 -3.32
C VAL A 104 13.57 8.39 -2.21
N VAL A 105 13.64 8.88 -0.98
CA VAL A 105 13.10 8.21 0.21
C VAL A 105 11.76 8.85 0.58
N PRO A 106 10.63 8.23 0.22
CA PRO A 106 9.31 8.60 0.70
C PRO A 106 9.02 8.12 2.12
N THR A 107 8.15 8.87 2.80
CA THR A 107 7.30 8.41 3.90
C THR A 107 5.85 8.45 3.43
N VAL A 108 5.05 7.47 3.84
CA VAL A 108 3.60 7.46 3.61
C VAL A 108 2.88 7.32 4.95
N THR A 109 1.81 8.08 5.14
CA THR A 109 0.95 8.03 6.32
C THR A 109 -0.48 7.73 5.89
N GLY A 110 -1.10 6.78 6.58
CA GLY A 110 -2.49 6.40 6.42
C GLY A 110 -3.09 6.00 7.77
N ARG A 111 -4.32 5.48 7.74
CA ARG A 111 -5.02 4.95 8.92
C ARG A 111 -5.41 3.51 8.66
N ALA A 112 -5.45 2.72 9.72
CA ALA A 112 -5.93 1.35 9.72
C ALA A 112 -6.85 1.14 10.92
N TRP A 113 -7.74 0.16 10.81
CA TRP A 113 -8.70 -0.21 11.84
C TRP A 113 -8.65 -1.72 12.06
N ILE A 114 -8.75 -2.14 13.32
CA ILE A 114 -8.90 -3.55 13.67
C ILE A 114 -10.32 -3.96 13.26
N THR A 115 -10.43 -4.98 12.41
CA THR A 115 -11.72 -5.49 11.95
C THR A 115 -12.16 -6.73 12.71
N HIS A 116 -11.22 -7.60 13.12
CA HIS A 116 -11.51 -8.85 13.80
C HIS A 116 -10.25 -9.45 14.45
N PHE A 117 -10.44 -10.42 15.35
CA PHE A 117 -9.40 -11.32 15.87
C PHE A 117 -9.82 -12.77 15.58
N SER A 118 -9.08 -13.47 14.73
CA SER A 118 -9.40 -14.83 14.28
C SER A 118 -8.30 -15.85 14.62
N THR A 119 -8.72 -17.09 14.83
CA THR A 119 -7.86 -18.28 14.83
C THR A 119 -8.22 -19.14 13.63
N TYR A 120 -7.32 -19.27 12.66
CA TYR A 120 -7.49 -20.14 11.51
C TYR A 120 -6.91 -21.53 11.82
N VAL A 121 -7.65 -22.59 11.47
CA VAL A 121 -7.27 -23.98 11.70
C VAL A 121 -7.43 -24.74 10.38
N LEU A 122 -6.53 -25.70 10.13
CA LEU A 122 -6.58 -26.59 8.98
C LEU A 122 -6.61 -28.04 9.48
N ASP A 123 -7.69 -28.75 9.18
CA ASP A 123 -7.85 -30.17 9.51
C ASP A 123 -7.06 -31.03 8.50
N PRO A 124 -6.28 -32.04 8.93
CA PRO A 124 -5.59 -32.95 8.02
C PRO A 124 -6.50 -33.67 7.03
N ASP A 125 -7.77 -33.90 7.40
CA ASP A 125 -8.76 -34.59 6.57
C ASP A 125 -9.62 -33.62 5.73
N ASP A 126 -9.33 -32.31 5.75
CA ASP A 126 -10.00 -31.34 4.89
C ASP A 126 -9.77 -31.69 3.41
N PRO A 127 -10.83 -31.90 2.59
CA PRO A 127 -10.69 -32.21 1.17
C PRO A 127 -10.14 -31.05 0.33
N PHE A 128 -10.11 -29.83 0.85
CA PHE A 128 -9.62 -28.62 0.19
C PHE A 128 -8.57 -27.87 1.04
N PRO A 129 -7.44 -28.52 1.41
CA PRO A 129 -6.51 -27.95 2.37
C PRO A 129 -5.71 -26.75 1.82
N ARG A 130 -5.81 -26.51 0.51
CA ARG A 130 -5.22 -25.36 -0.21
C ARG A 130 -6.27 -24.36 -0.69
N GLY A 131 -7.52 -24.53 -0.29
CA GLY A 131 -8.66 -23.80 -0.85
C GLY A 131 -8.93 -24.16 -2.31
N PHE A 132 -9.81 -23.39 -2.93
CA PHE A 132 -10.13 -23.46 -4.35
C PHE A 132 -10.60 -22.09 -4.85
N THR A 133 -10.60 -21.90 -6.16
CA THR A 133 -11.11 -20.71 -6.84
C THR A 133 -12.31 -21.09 -7.68
N VAL A 134 -13.34 -20.24 -7.74
CA VAL A 134 -14.53 -20.47 -8.57
C VAL A 134 -14.74 -19.30 -9.51
N GLY A 135 -14.80 -19.63 -10.81
CA GLY A 135 -15.39 -18.81 -11.86
C GLY A 135 -14.98 -17.34 -11.89
N ASP A 136 -16.00 -16.49 -11.92
CA ASP A 136 -16.01 -15.06 -12.17
C ASP A 136 -15.56 -14.19 -10.97
N ILE A 137 -15.52 -14.75 -9.76
CA ILE A 137 -15.20 -14.00 -8.53
C ILE A 137 -13.71 -13.60 -8.45
N TRP A 138 -12.81 -14.41 -9.04
CA TRP A 138 -11.37 -14.28 -8.87
C TRP A 138 -10.65 -13.56 -10.00
N GLY A 139 -11.39 -13.10 -11.02
CA GLY A 139 -10.82 -12.50 -12.24
C GLY A 139 -10.31 -13.55 -13.23
N HIS A 140 -10.47 -13.29 -14.52
CA HIS A 140 -10.02 -14.19 -15.58
C HIS A 140 -8.51 -14.14 -15.75
N THR A 141 -7.88 -15.31 -15.88
CA THR A 141 -6.45 -15.49 -16.14
C THR A 141 -6.29 -16.11 -17.53
N ASP A 142 -6.68 -15.38 -18.57
CA ASP A 142 -6.31 -15.72 -19.95
C ASP A 142 -4.84 -15.36 -20.21
#